data_AF-A0A8T4JEN4-F1
#
_entry.id   AF-A0A8T4JEN4-F1
#
_cell.length_a   1.000
_cell.length_b   1.000
_cell.length_c   1.000
_cell.angle_alpha   90.00
_cell.angle_beta   90.00
_cell.angle_gamma   90.00
#
_symmetry.space_group_name_H-M   'P 1'
#
loop_
_entity.id
_entity.type
_entity.pdbx_description
1 polymer ?
#
loop_
_entity_poly.entity_id
_entity_poly.type
_entity_poly.pdbx_seq_one_letter_code
_entity_poly.pdbx_strand_id
1 'polypeptide(L)'
;MRSGKIEGTEYTFGAINLPEDWSFPKSRLTFQLVDPKTVFGEKHLLVSIYTHLKGFRLAKDRNMNLLLRISGFKQIKEAIKFKPKRKAVLVVVGKNAKKEYKKLIVLLGAKESGKITARKNELDAIERTALVGI
;
A
#
# COMPACT_ATOMS: atom_id res chain seq x y z
N MET A 1 -2.53 -0.89 -12.56
CA MET A 1 -1.52 0.03 -11.99
C MET A 1 -2.03 1.48 -12.01
N ARG A 2 -1.71 2.25 -10.97
CA ARG A 2 -1.90 3.71 -10.90
C ARG A 2 -0.58 4.36 -10.47
N SER A 3 -0.25 5.50 -11.07
CA SER A 3 0.96 6.28 -10.74
C SER A 3 0.60 7.75 -10.64
N GLY A 4 1.38 8.51 -9.88
CA GLY A 4 1.22 9.95 -9.76
C GLY A 4 2.31 10.57 -8.91
N LYS A 5 2.09 11.82 -8.52
CA LYS A 5 3.00 12.58 -7.65
C LYS A 5 2.20 13.22 -6.52
N ILE A 6 2.78 13.19 -5.32
CA ILE A 6 2.32 13.91 -4.13
C ILE A 6 3.52 14.70 -3.63
N GLU A 7 3.40 16.03 -3.57
CA GLU A 7 4.46 16.94 -3.08
C GLU A 7 5.83 16.68 -3.75
N GLY A 8 5.83 16.52 -5.07
CA GLY A 8 7.03 16.23 -5.84
C GLY A 8 7.58 14.81 -5.71
N THR A 9 7.04 13.98 -4.81
CA THR A 9 7.42 12.58 -4.66
C THR A 9 6.52 11.67 -5.48
N GLU A 10 7.12 10.79 -6.30
CA GLU A 10 6.38 9.83 -7.10
C GLU A 10 5.85 8.67 -6.26
N TYR A 11 4.67 8.20 -6.63
CA TYR A 11 4.11 6.96 -6.13
C TYR A 11 3.64 6.07 -7.29
N THR A 12 3.62 4.77 -7.07
CA THR A 12 2.97 3.79 -7.96
C THR A 12 2.41 2.67 -7.13
N PHE A 13 1.16 2.29 -7.39
CA PHE A 13 0.54 1.14 -6.77
C PHE A 13 -0.30 0.32 -7.73
N GLY A 14 -0.55 -0.94 -7.38
CA GLY A 14 -1.40 -1.83 -8.16
C GLY A 14 -1.64 -3.16 -7.47
N ALA A 15 -2.73 -3.82 -7.88
CA ALA A 15 -3.02 -5.18 -7.47
C ALA A 15 -2.11 -6.16 -8.25
N ILE A 16 -1.51 -7.09 -7.53
CA ILE A 16 -0.65 -8.13 -8.07
C ILE A 16 -1.04 -9.51 -7.51
N ASN A 17 -0.72 -10.55 -8.28
CA ASN A 17 -0.72 -11.94 -7.87
C ASN A 17 0.71 -12.36 -7.57
N LEU A 18 0.95 -12.91 -6.38
CA LEU A 18 2.23 -13.42 -5.92
C LEU A 18 2.28 -14.95 -6.11
N PRO A 19 3.46 -15.52 -6.44
CA PRO A 19 3.67 -16.96 -6.43
C PRO A 19 3.56 -17.53 -5.00
N GLU A 20 3.40 -18.84 -4.83
CA GLU A 20 3.16 -19.44 -3.51
C GLU A 20 4.35 -19.29 -2.54
N ASP A 21 5.56 -19.35 -3.09
CA ASP A 21 6.85 -19.34 -2.39
C ASP A 21 7.50 -17.95 -2.34
N TRP A 22 6.72 -16.89 -2.59
CA TRP A 22 7.25 -15.54 -2.63
C TRP A 22 7.88 -15.12 -1.29
N SER A 23 8.95 -14.33 -1.38
CA SER A 23 9.60 -13.72 -0.23
C SER A 23 9.80 -12.21 -0.43
N PHE A 24 9.94 -11.48 0.66
CA PHE A 24 10.20 -10.04 0.58
C PHE A 24 11.61 -9.82 0.02
N PRO A 25 11.76 -9.09 -1.11
CA PRO A 25 13.07 -8.78 -1.64
C PRO A 25 13.80 -7.83 -0.68
N LYS A 26 15.08 -8.11 -0.41
CA LYS A 26 15.94 -7.16 0.30
C LYS A 26 16.14 -5.94 -0.60
N SER A 27 15.56 -4.80 -0.22
CA SER A 27 15.65 -3.57 -1.00
C SER A 27 15.73 -2.34 -0.09
N ARG A 28 16.54 -1.35 -0.49
CA ARG A 28 16.60 -0.03 0.16
C ARG A 28 15.45 0.89 -0.25
N LEU A 29 14.57 0.43 -1.15
CA LEU A 29 13.44 1.19 -1.64
C LEU A 29 12.34 1.28 -0.60
N THR A 30 11.57 2.38 -0.66
CA THR A 30 10.36 2.52 0.14
C THR A 30 9.19 1.87 -0.60
N PHE A 31 8.85 0.64 -0.24
CA PHE A 31 7.73 -0.10 -0.80
C PHE A 31 7.04 -0.93 0.28
N GLN A 32 5.79 -1.30 0.03
CA GLN A 32 5.07 -2.22 0.88
C GLN A 32 4.14 -3.13 0.08
N LEU A 33 4.04 -4.38 0.52
CA LEU A 33 3.03 -5.34 0.10
C LEU A 33 1.97 -5.42 1.18
N VAL A 34 0.72 -5.15 0.83
CA VAL A 34 -0.40 -5.20 1.78
C VAL A 34 -1.46 -6.18 1.32
N ASP A 35 -2.13 -6.82 2.27
CA ASP A 35 -3.32 -7.63 1.99
C ASP A 35 -4.41 -6.73 1.40
N PRO A 36 -4.99 -7.06 0.23
CA PRO A 36 -6.06 -6.28 -0.37
C PRO A 36 -7.27 -6.07 0.54
N LYS A 37 -7.50 -6.93 1.55
CA LYS A 37 -8.58 -6.80 2.53
C LYS A 37 -8.42 -5.58 3.45
N THR A 38 -7.22 -5.04 3.59
CA THR A 38 -6.99 -3.82 4.38
C THR A 38 -7.08 -2.55 3.52
N VAL A 39 -7.36 -2.69 2.21
CA VAL A 39 -7.34 -1.58 1.26
C VAL A 39 -8.76 -1.22 0.80
N PHE A 40 -9.31 -0.16 1.38
CA PHE A 40 -10.63 0.41 1.08
C PHE A 40 -10.67 1.28 -0.20
N GLY A 41 -9.99 0.84 -1.26
CA GLY A 41 -9.97 1.52 -2.57
C GLY A 41 -8.82 2.51 -2.79
N GLU A 42 -8.83 3.18 -3.96
CA GLU A 42 -7.72 4.05 -4.39
C GLU A 42 -7.57 5.30 -3.50
N LYS A 43 -8.69 5.92 -3.09
CA LYS A 43 -8.66 7.12 -2.22
C LYS A 43 -7.97 6.84 -0.90
N HIS A 44 -8.24 5.67 -0.29
CA HIS A 44 -7.58 5.23 0.92
C HIS A 44 -6.05 5.15 0.74
N LEU A 45 -5.59 4.48 -0.32
CA LEU A 45 -4.14 4.41 -0.62
C LEU A 45 -3.51 5.78 -0.80
N LEU A 46 -4.17 6.70 -1.52
CA LEU A 46 -3.66 8.05 -1.73
C LEU A 46 -3.51 8.83 -0.42
N VAL A 47 -4.51 8.77 0.46
CA VAL A 47 -4.47 9.41 1.78
C VAL A 47 -3.38 8.81 2.67
N SER A 48 -3.22 7.48 2.67
CA SER A 48 -2.17 6.79 3.43
C SER A 48 -0.78 7.17 2.93
N ILE A 49 -0.57 7.25 1.61
CA ILE A 49 0.70 7.68 1.00
C ILE A 49 0.97 9.15 1.36
N TYR A 50 -0.03 10.03 1.23
CA TYR A 50 0.10 11.44 1.60
C TYR A 50 0.53 11.61 3.07
N THR A 51 -0.15 10.92 3.98
CA THR A 51 0.14 10.99 5.42
C THR A 51 1.53 10.42 5.74
N HIS A 52 1.96 9.37 5.03
CA HIS A 52 3.31 8.84 5.12
C HIS A 52 4.37 9.87 4.69
N LEU A 53 4.12 10.58 3.57
CA LEU A 53 5.02 11.59 3.03
C LEU A 53 5.10 12.85 3.90
N LYS A 54 3.99 13.24 4.54
CA LYS A 54 3.95 14.35 5.50
C LYS A 54 4.80 14.14 6.76
N GLY A 55 5.40 12.97 6.93
CA GLY A 55 6.37 12.73 8.00
C GLY A 55 5.72 12.38 9.34
N PHE A 56 4.40 12.20 9.40
CA PHE A 56 3.77 11.62 10.59
C PHE A 56 4.20 10.16 10.72
N ARG A 57 5.12 9.86 11.65
CA ARG A 57 5.69 8.52 11.82
C ARG A 57 5.01 7.76 12.97
N LEU A 58 4.48 6.59 12.65
CA LEU A 58 4.05 5.56 13.61
C LEU A 58 5.15 4.52 13.86
N ALA A 59 6.14 4.44 12.97
CA ALA A 59 7.29 3.55 13.08
C ALA A 59 8.58 4.25 12.65
N LYS A 60 9.72 3.80 13.20
CA LYS A 60 11.06 4.29 12.83
C LYS A 60 11.42 3.93 11.38
N ASP A 61 11.11 2.70 10.98
CA ASP A 61 11.34 2.22 9.61
C ASP A 61 10.27 2.76 8.65
N ARG A 62 10.70 3.20 7.45
CA ARG A 62 9.80 3.79 6.45
C ARG A 62 8.81 2.77 5.90
N ASN A 63 9.24 1.54 5.63
CA ASN A 63 8.36 0.50 5.08
C ASN A 63 7.33 0.06 6.11
N MET A 64 7.70 -0.03 7.38
CA MET A 64 6.78 -0.28 8.48
C MET A 64 5.82 0.90 8.70
N ASN A 65 6.30 2.15 8.60
CA ASN A 65 5.41 3.30 8.68
C ASN A 65 4.37 3.28 7.56
N LEU A 66 4.78 2.96 6.32
CA LEU A 66 3.87 2.82 5.19
C LEU A 66 2.86 1.68 5.41
N LEU A 67 3.30 0.54 5.95
CA LEU A 67 2.41 -0.57 6.32
C LEU A 67 1.33 -0.13 7.32
N LEU A 68 1.72 0.52 8.42
CA LEU A 68 0.77 0.98 9.43
C LEU A 68 -0.23 1.99 8.85
N ARG A 69 0.25 2.92 8.00
CA ARG A 69 -0.60 3.92 7.36
C ARG A 69 -1.62 3.32 6.39
N ILE A 70 -1.24 2.29 5.63
CA ILE A 70 -2.15 1.64 4.68
C ILE A 70 -3.08 0.65 5.39
N SER A 71 -2.60 -0.05 6.41
CA SER A 71 -3.39 -1.08 7.09
C SER A 71 -4.32 -0.53 8.18
N GLY A 72 -4.08 0.69 8.66
CA GLY A 72 -4.83 1.32 9.75
C GLY A 72 -4.45 0.82 11.16
N PHE A 73 -3.56 -0.16 11.27
CA PHE A 73 -3.11 -0.66 12.57
C PHE A 73 -2.18 0.32 13.28
N LYS A 74 -2.27 0.36 14.62
CA LYS A 74 -1.35 1.15 15.46
C LYS A 74 -0.09 0.37 15.82
N GLN A 75 -0.13 -0.96 15.78
CA GLN A 75 0.99 -1.83 16.17
C GLN A 75 1.49 -2.67 15.00
N ILE A 76 2.83 -2.73 14.83
CA ILE A 76 3.47 -3.51 13.77
C ILE A 76 3.12 -5.00 13.89
N LYS A 77 3.08 -5.53 15.13
CA LYS A 77 2.75 -6.94 15.39
C LYS A 77 1.37 -7.35 14.89
N GLU A 78 0.42 -6.42 14.86
CA GLU A 78 -0.91 -6.67 14.29
C GLU A 78 -0.88 -6.58 12.77
N ALA A 79 -0.24 -5.55 12.24
CA ALA A 79 -0.17 -5.32 10.79
C ALA A 79 0.51 -6.47 10.03
N ILE A 80 1.57 -7.07 10.58
CA ILE A 80 2.28 -8.18 9.93
C ILE A 80 1.46 -9.47 9.86
N LYS A 81 0.43 -9.64 10.70
CA LYS A 81 -0.48 -10.80 10.62
C LYS A 81 -1.28 -10.78 9.31
N PHE A 82 -1.45 -9.60 8.71
CA PHE A 82 -2.08 -9.39 7.41
C PHE A 82 -1.06 -9.36 6.28
N LYS A 83 0.03 -10.15 6.39
CA LYS A 83 0.94 -10.37 5.26
C LYS A 83 0.14 -11.01 4.11
N PRO A 84 0.23 -10.46 2.88
CA PRO A 84 -0.49 -11.03 1.75
C PRO A 84 -0.04 -12.47 1.45
N LYS A 85 -0.98 -13.32 1.02
CA LYS A 85 -0.66 -14.68 0.56
C LYS A 85 -0.43 -14.69 -0.95
N ARG A 86 -1.48 -14.91 -1.74
CA ARG A 86 -1.42 -14.94 -3.21
C ARG A 86 -1.83 -13.64 -3.89
N LYS A 87 -2.65 -12.81 -3.25
CA LYS A 87 -3.07 -11.50 -3.78
C LYS A 87 -2.49 -10.41 -2.89
N ALA A 88 -1.93 -9.37 -3.49
CA ALA A 88 -1.37 -8.24 -2.79
C ALA A 88 -1.68 -6.93 -3.51
N VAL A 89 -1.67 -5.83 -2.76
CA VAL A 89 -1.45 -4.52 -3.35
C VAL A 89 0.02 -4.16 -3.11
N LEU A 90 0.74 -3.93 -4.20
CA LEU A 90 2.10 -3.39 -4.15
C LEU A 90 2.01 -1.88 -4.19
N VAL A 91 2.63 -1.22 -3.21
CA VAL A 91 2.75 0.25 -3.13
C VAL A 91 4.22 0.61 -3.10
N VAL A 92 4.63 1.52 -3.99
CA VAL A 92 6.00 2.02 -4.11
C VAL A 92 5.98 3.53 -4.03
N VAL A 93 6.85 4.10 -3.21
CA VAL A 93 6.97 5.55 -3.00
C VAL A 93 8.44 5.95 -3.12
N GLY A 94 8.75 6.98 -3.89
CA GLY A 94 10.11 7.49 -4.06
C GLY A 94 10.45 7.86 -5.50
N LYS A 95 11.67 8.34 -5.72
CA LYS A 95 12.14 8.71 -7.08
C LYS A 95 12.07 7.49 -8.00
N ASN A 96 11.48 7.64 -9.18
CA ASN A 96 11.28 6.58 -10.17
C ASN A 96 10.32 5.45 -9.71
N ALA A 97 9.32 5.75 -8.88
CA ALA A 97 8.41 4.76 -8.30
C ALA A 97 7.81 3.81 -9.35
N LYS A 98 7.50 4.30 -10.56
CA LYS A 98 6.97 3.48 -11.66
C LYS A 98 7.99 2.46 -12.19
N LYS A 99 9.26 2.85 -12.33
CA LYS A 99 10.34 1.96 -12.78
C LYS A 99 10.62 0.89 -11.72
N GLU A 100 10.66 1.31 -10.45
CA GLU A 100 10.90 0.42 -9.33
C GLU A 100 9.75 -0.57 -9.09
N TYR A 101 8.50 -0.14 -9.28
CA TYR A 101 7.34 -1.02 -9.26
C TYR A 101 7.47 -2.16 -10.29
N LYS A 102 7.86 -1.86 -11.53
CA LYS A 102 8.09 -2.88 -12.58
C LYS A 102 9.20 -3.86 -12.19
N LYS A 103 10.31 -3.36 -11.64
CA LYS A 103 11.41 -4.22 -11.17
C LYS A 103 10.95 -5.13 -10.03
N LEU A 104 10.18 -4.59 -9.07
CA LEU A 104 9.67 -5.36 -7.94
C LEU A 104 8.71 -6.46 -8.39
N ILE A 105 7.86 -6.22 -9.41
CA ILE A 105 7.04 -7.28 -10.00
C ILE A 105 7.91 -8.45 -10.48
N VAL A 106 8.98 -8.16 -11.23
CA VAL A 106 9.89 -9.19 -11.74
C VAL A 106 10.61 -9.91 -10.61
N LEU A 107 11.15 -9.18 -9.63
CA LEU A 107 11.85 -9.76 -8.47
C LEU A 107 10.94 -10.64 -7.61
N LEU A 108 9.66 -10.30 -7.51
CA LEU A 108 8.66 -11.06 -6.76
C LEU A 108 8.10 -12.26 -7.56
N GLY A 109 8.45 -12.43 -8.83
CA GLY A 109 7.79 -13.38 -9.73
C GLY A 109 6.28 -13.11 -9.88
N ALA A 110 5.87 -11.86 -9.66
CA ALA A 110 4.47 -11.47 -9.58
C ALA A 110 3.86 -11.15 -10.96
N LYS A 111 2.54 -11.13 -11.02
CA LYS A 111 1.77 -10.67 -12.21
C LYS A 111 0.75 -9.62 -11.81
N GLU A 112 0.53 -8.60 -12.63
CA GLU A 112 -0.53 -7.63 -12.36
C GLU A 112 -1.92 -8.30 -12.44
N SER A 113 -2.81 -7.97 -11.50
CA SER A 113 -4.10 -8.66 -11.34
C SER A 113 -5.33 -7.79 -11.60
N GLY A 114 -5.17 -6.65 -12.29
CA GLY A 114 -6.26 -5.74 -12.67
C GLY A 114 -6.25 -4.41 -11.90
N LYS A 115 -7.36 -3.66 -11.96
CA LYS A 115 -7.53 -2.38 -11.26
C LYS A 115 -7.93 -2.59 -9.80
N ILE A 116 -7.51 -1.70 -8.91
CA ILE A 116 -7.96 -1.67 -7.52
C ILE A 116 -9.36 -1.06 -7.50
N THR A 117 -10.39 -1.90 -7.55
CA THR A 117 -11.77 -1.45 -7.39
C THR A 117 -12.09 -1.29 -5.91
N ALA A 118 -12.52 -0.10 -5.50
CA ALA A 118 -13.14 0.08 -4.19
C ALA A 118 -14.31 -0.91 -4.05
N ARG A 119 -14.45 -1.58 -2.90
CA ARG A 119 -15.69 -2.32 -2.64
C ARG A 119 -16.80 -1.29 -2.51
N LYS A 120 -17.83 -1.42 -3.36
CA LYS A 120 -18.99 -0.53 -3.43
C LYS A 120 -19.72 -0.38 -2.08
N ASN A 121 -19.52 -1.33 -1.16
CA ASN A 121 -20.18 -1.37 0.15
C ASN A 121 -19.40 -0.67 1.28
N GLU A 122 -18.23 -0.05 1.03
CA GLU A 122 -17.35 0.49 2.09
C GLU A 122 -17.17 2.03 2.06
N LEU A 123 -17.68 2.72 1.02
CA LEU A 123 -17.77 4.19 1.01
C LEU A 123 -18.72 4.71 2.10
N ASP A 124 -19.83 4.01 2.34
CA ASP A 124 -20.81 4.37 3.37
C ASP A 124 -20.23 4.27 4.80
N ALA A 125 -19.27 3.38 5.03
CA ALA A 125 -18.66 3.19 6.35
C ALA A 125 -17.62 4.28 6.67
N ILE A 126 -16.85 4.72 5.66
CA ILE A 126 -15.87 5.80 5.82
C ILE A 126 -16.56 7.16 5.93
N GLU A 127 -17.63 7.41 5.15
CA GLU A 127 -18.41 8.66 5.26
C GLU A 127 -19.13 8.75 6.61
N ARG A 128 -19.71 7.66 7.13
CA ARG A 128 -20.30 7.66 8.47
C ARG A 128 -19.28 7.88 9.58
N THR A 129 -18.06 7.38 9.45
CA THR A 129 -17.02 7.61 10.48
C THR A 129 -16.45 9.03 10.43
N ALA A 130 -16.45 9.67 9.25
CA ALA A 130 -16.02 11.07 9.10
C ALA A 130 -17.10 12.09 9.51
N LEU A 131 -18.38 11.72 9.48
CA LEU A 131 -19.52 12.59 9.84
C LEU A 131 -19.96 12.51 11.31
N VAL A 132 -19.49 11.52 12.08
CA VAL A 132 -19.85 11.36 13.52
C VAL A 132 -18.77 11.95 14.44
N GLY A 133 -17.81 12.70 13.87
CA GLY A 133 -16.70 13.33 14.59
C GLY A 133 -16.65 14.86 14.47
N ILE A 134 -17.79 15.52 14.30
CA ILE A 134 -17.96 16.99 14.46
C ILE A 134 -19.13 17.22 15.41
#